data_AF-A0A350C0I0-F1
#
_entry.id   AF-A0A350C0I0-F1
#
_cell.length_a   1.000
_cell.length_b   1.000
_cell.length_c   1.000
_cell.angle_alpha   90.00
_cell.angle_beta   90.00
_cell.angle_gamma   90.00
#
_symmetry.space_group_name_H-M   'P 1'
#
loop_
_entity.id
_entity.type
_entity.pdbx_description
1 polymer ?
#
loop_
_entity_poly.entity_id
_entity_poly.type
_entity_poly.pdbx_seq_one_letter_code
_entity_poly.pdbx_strand_id
1 'polypeptide(L)'
;MAYGKITAKQKEILDFIKNEILNKGYPPSVRDICEAVRLKSTSSVHAHLETLEKNGYIRRDPTKPRAIEIIDDNFNLTRREVVNVPLVGTVAAGQPLLAVENVDSYFPIPAEYLPNKQTFMLKVKGDSMIKAGILNGDDVIVVEQNTARDGDIVVALIEDSATVKTYYREDGYIRLQPENDTMDPIIVEDNLTILGKVIGVMRFLS
;
A
#
# COMPACT_ATOMS: atom_id res chain seq x y z
N MET A 1 11.42 14.17 19.40
CA MET A 1 12.57 15.08 19.62
C MET A 1 12.03 16.50 19.76
N ALA A 2 12.58 17.33 20.66
CA ALA A 2 12.09 18.70 20.85
C ALA A 2 12.67 19.61 19.75
N TYR A 3 11.84 20.02 18.80
CA TYR A 3 12.25 20.98 17.77
C TYR A 3 12.56 22.35 18.39
N GLY A 4 13.65 22.99 17.92
CA GLY A 4 13.99 24.34 18.35
C GLY A 4 13.03 25.38 17.79
N LYS A 5 12.94 26.58 18.39
CA LYS A 5 11.99 27.61 17.93
C LYS A 5 12.45 28.25 16.61
N ILE A 6 11.59 28.27 15.61
CA ILE A 6 11.84 28.90 14.31
C ILE A 6 10.97 30.14 14.09
N THR A 7 11.45 31.05 13.25
CA THR A 7 10.76 32.26 12.84
C THR A 7 9.69 31.97 11.78
N ALA A 8 8.75 32.91 11.58
CA ALA A 8 7.72 32.79 10.54
C ALA A 8 8.32 32.58 9.14
N LYS A 9 9.42 33.27 8.82
CA LYS A 9 10.09 33.13 7.52
C LYS A 9 10.78 31.77 7.35
N GLN A 10 11.37 31.21 8.41
CA GLN A 10 11.93 29.86 8.39
C GLN A 10 10.84 28.80 8.24
N LYS A 11 9.69 29.00 8.89
CA LYS A 11 8.52 28.13 8.71
C LYS A 11 8.02 28.18 7.27
N GLU A 12 7.90 29.36 6.68
CA GLU A 12 7.51 29.53 5.26
C GLU A 12 8.46 28.79 4.30
N ILE A 13 9.78 28.86 4.54
CA ILE A 13 10.79 28.11 3.79
C ILE A 13 10.59 26.59 3.97
N LEU A 14 10.41 26.13 5.20
CA LEU A 14 10.19 24.71 5.50
C LEU A 14 8.94 24.18 4.81
N ASP A 15 7.82 24.92 4.89
CA ASP A 15 6.55 24.55 4.28
C ASP A 15 6.64 24.52 2.75
N PHE A 16 7.39 25.45 2.14
CA PHE A 16 7.66 25.42 0.70
C PHE A 16 8.46 24.19 0.28
N ILE A 17 9.53 23.84 1.02
CA ILE A 17 10.32 22.63 0.74
C ILE A 17 9.45 21.38 0.85
N LYS A 18 8.62 21.29 1.90
CA LYS A 18 7.67 20.20 2.11
C LYS A 18 6.72 20.05 0.92
N ASN A 19 6.11 21.13 0.46
CA ASN A 19 5.18 21.13 -0.67
C ASN A 19 5.85 20.72 -1.98
N GLU A 20 7.06 21.22 -2.25
CA GLU A 20 7.81 20.84 -3.46
C GLU A 20 8.18 19.35 -3.46
N ILE A 21 8.60 18.82 -2.31
CA ILE A 21 8.89 17.40 -2.16
C ILE A 21 7.63 16.54 -2.37
N LEU A 22 6.47 16.96 -1.84
CA LEU A 22 5.21 16.24 -2.01
C LEU A 22 4.72 16.27 -3.46
N ASN A 23 4.82 17.41 -4.13
CA ASN A 23 4.25 17.59 -5.47
C ASN A 23 5.18 17.10 -6.60
N LYS A 24 6.50 17.21 -6.43
CA LYS A 24 7.48 16.87 -7.49
C LYS A 24 8.33 15.65 -7.17
N GLY A 25 8.33 15.18 -5.92
CA GLY A 25 9.13 14.04 -5.47
C GLY A 25 10.58 14.36 -5.11
N TYR A 26 11.05 15.59 -5.36
CA TYR A 26 12.41 16.05 -5.06
C TYR A 26 12.42 17.44 -4.41
N PRO A 27 13.44 17.76 -3.58
CA PRO A 27 13.53 19.07 -2.93
C PRO A 27 13.88 20.20 -3.92
N PRO A 28 13.36 21.42 -3.69
CA PRO A 28 13.62 22.57 -4.55
C PRO A 28 15.06 23.06 -4.43
N SER A 29 15.53 23.81 -5.42
CA SER A 29 16.84 24.45 -5.36
C SER A 29 16.83 25.69 -4.46
N VAL A 30 18.02 26.15 -4.03
CA VAL A 30 18.17 27.40 -3.27
C VAL A 30 17.60 28.60 -4.02
N ARG A 31 17.68 28.61 -5.36
CA ARG A 31 17.11 29.68 -6.19
C ARG A 31 15.58 29.64 -6.16
N ASP A 32 14.99 28.44 -6.30
CA ASP A 32 13.54 28.27 -6.25
C ASP A 32 12.98 28.72 -4.88
N ILE A 33 13.66 28.37 -3.79
CA ILE A 33 13.30 28.82 -2.44
C ILE A 33 13.38 30.35 -2.35
N CYS A 34 14.46 30.95 -2.86
CA CYS A 34 14.67 32.40 -2.82
C CYS A 34 13.54 33.16 -3.51
N GLU A 35 13.13 32.69 -4.69
CA GLU A 35 12.05 33.27 -5.49
C GLU A 35 10.69 33.06 -4.80
N ALA A 36 10.40 31.85 -4.33
CA ALA A 36 9.13 31.50 -3.71
C ALA A 36 8.84 32.31 -2.44
N VAL A 37 9.83 32.46 -1.54
CA VAL A 37 9.66 33.16 -0.25
C VAL A 37 10.03 34.65 -0.31
N ARG A 38 10.30 35.16 -1.52
CA ARG A 38 10.61 36.57 -1.85
C ARG A 38 11.79 37.13 -1.04
N LEU A 39 12.87 36.37 -0.95
CA LEU A 39 14.11 36.83 -0.31
C LEU A 39 14.99 37.62 -1.30
N LYS A 40 15.75 38.58 -0.77
CA LYS A 40 16.61 39.47 -1.58
C LYS A 40 17.84 38.77 -2.16
N SER A 41 18.27 37.66 -1.58
CA SER A 41 19.47 36.94 -2.00
C SER A 41 19.42 35.47 -1.62
N THR A 42 20.12 34.64 -2.41
CA THR A 42 20.33 33.21 -2.10
C THR A 42 21.13 33.01 -0.81
N SER A 43 22.01 33.95 -0.45
CA SER A 43 22.76 33.92 0.81
C SER A 43 21.84 33.96 2.03
N SER A 44 20.74 34.71 1.96
CA SER A 44 19.73 34.73 3.03
C SER A 44 19.04 33.37 3.19
N VAL A 45 18.80 32.66 2.08
CA VAL A 45 18.24 31.30 2.12
C VAL A 45 19.20 30.33 2.82
N HIS A 46 20.50 30.38 2.49
CA HIS A 46 21.51 29.53 3.15
C HIS A 46 21.52 29.70 4.67
N ALA A 47 21.45 30.94 5.17
CA ALA A 47 21.39 31.23 6.61
C ALA A 47 20.12 30.68 7.28
N HIS A 48 18.97 30.78 6.61
CA HIS A 48 17.73 30.20 7.12
C HIS A 48 17.78 28.67 7.15
N LEU A 49 18.31 28.03 6.11
CA LEU A 49 18.47 26.57 6.05
C LEU A 49 19.44 26.07 7.13
N GLU A 50 20.53 26.79 7.40
CA GLU A 50 21.46 26.45 8.50
C GLU A 50 20.77 26.51 9.87
N THR A 51 19.92 27.51 10.06
CA THR A 51 19.15 27.61 11.30
C THR A 51 18.10 26.49 11.41
N LEU A 52 17.43 26.13 10.31
CA LEU A 52 16.47 25.02 10.27
C LEU A 52 17.16 23.69 10.61
N GLU A 53 18.35 23.47 10.08
CA GLU A 53 19.17 22.28 10.37
C GLU A 53 19.62 22.24 11.83
N LYS A 54 20.13 23.36 12.36
CA LYS A 54 20.53 23.48 13.77
C LYS A 54 19.37 23.24 14.75
N ASN A 55 18.15 23.61 14.36
CA ASN A 55 16.93 23.38 15.15
C ASN A 55 16.29 22.00 14.91
N GLY A 56 16.89 21.16 14.06
CA GLY A 56 16.49 19.77 13.85
C GLY A 56 15.30 19.56 12.91
N TYR A 57 14.95 20.54 12.06
CA TYR A 57 13.83 20.40 11.10
C TYR A 57 14.25 19.77 9.78
N ILE A 58 15.52 19.94 9.40
CA ILE A 58 16.07 19.41 8.15
C ILE A 58 17.47 18.86 8.40
N ARG A 59 17.94 18.01 7.48
CA ARG A 59 19.33 17.58 7.38
C ARG A 59 19.82 17.82 5.96
N ARG A 60 21.05 18.30 5.80
CA ARG A 60 21.66 18.53 4.48
C ARG A 60 22.94 17.73 4.35
N ASP A 61 23.19 17.20 3.16
CA ASP A 61 24.49 16.62 2.81
C ASP A 61 25.37 17.70 2.15
N PRO A 62 26.48 18.12 2.77
CA PRO A 62 27.38 19.14 2.22
C PRO A 62 27.94 18.77 0.84
N THR A 63 28.04 17.47 0.53
CA THR A 63 28.56 16.97 -0.75
C THR A 63 27.51 16.97 -1.86
N LYS A 64 26.23 17.11 -1.51
CA LYS A 64 25.10 17.08 -2.44
C LYS A 64 24.21 18.31 -2.19
N PRO A 65 24.42 19.43 -2.91
CA PRO A 65 23.69 20.69 -2.70
C PRO A 65 22.16 20.62 -2.83
N ARG A 66 21.63 19.52 -3.38
CA ARG A 66 20.19 19.23 -3.54
C ARG A 66 19.66 18.15 -2.59
N ALA A 67 20.47 17.62 -1.68
CA ALA A 67 20.01 16.63 -0.71
C ALA A 67 19.56 17.35 0.57
N ILE A 68 18.33 17.84 0.57
CA ILE A 68 17.64 18.34 1.78
C ILE A 68 16.66 17.25 2.22
N GLU A 69 16.88 16.70 3.41
CA GLU A 69 16.00 15.72 4.06
C GLU A 69 15.16 16.45 5.12
N ILE A 70 13.84 16.23 5.14
CA ILE A 70 12.96 16.77 6.17
C ILE A 70 12.97 15.82 7.37
N ILE A 71 13.36 16.34 8.52
CA ILE A 71 13.39 15.60 9.79
C ILE A 71 12.09 15.90 10.52
N ASP A 72 10.98 15.37 9.99
CA ASP A 72 9.66 15.47 10.60
C ASP A 72 8.90 14.17 10.37
N ASP A 73 8.68 13.41 11.43
CA ASP A 73 7.99 12.12 11.39
C ASP A 73 6.60 12.24 10.77
N ASN A 74 5.86 13.34 11.03
CA ASN A 74 4.55 13.57 10.43
C ASN A 74 4.64 13.84 8.93
N PHE A 75 5.71 14.53 8.49
CA PHE A 75 5.94 14.75 7.07
C PHE A 75 6.37 13.47 6.35
N ASN A 76 7.16 12.61 7.01
CA ASN A 76 7.54 11.32 6.47
C ASN A 76 6.33 10.37 6.34
N LEU A 77 5.36 10.44 7.26
CA LEU A 77 4.07 9.75 7.10
C LEU A 77 3.32 10.21 5.83
N THR A 78 3.33 11.50 5.50
CA THR A 78 2.68 12.03 4.27
C THR A 78 3.38 11.67 2.96
N ARG A 79 4.63 11.19 3.00
CA ARG A 79 5.38 10.74 1.81
C ARG A 79 5.28 9.24 1.55
N ARG A 80 4.55 8.48 2.37
CA ARG A 80 4.45 7.03 2.15
C ARG A 80 3.93 6.78 0.75
N GLU A 81 4.73 6.09 -0.04
CA GLU A 81 4.35 5.66 -1.39
C GLU A 81 3.06 4.85 -1.26
N VAL A 82 2.04 5.22 -2.03
CA VAL A 82 0.76 4.52 -2.04
C VAL A 82 0.63 3.76 -3.35
N VAL A 83 0.15 2.52 -3.25
CA VAL A 83 -0.20 1.69 -4.38
C VAL A 83 -1.72 1.67 -4.47
N ASN A 84 -2.26 2.02 -5.63
CA ASN A 84 -3.68 1.90 -5.91
C ASN A 84 -4.00 0.44 -6.24
N VAL A 85 -4.47 -0.32 -5.26
CA VAL A 85 -4.78 -1.74 -5.40
C VAL A 85 -6.16 -1.91 -6.02
N PRO A 86 -6.32 -2.64 -7.13
CA PRO A 86 -7.62 -2.84 -7.77
C PRO A 86 -8.55 -3.69 -6.88
N LEU A 87 -9.78 -3.23 -6.70
CA LEU A 87 -10.86 -4.00 -6.08
C LEU A 87 -11.63 -4.74 -7.18
N VAL A 88 -11.54 -6.06 -7.16
CA VAL A 88 -12.15 -6.96 -8.14
C VAL A 88 -13.52 -7.42 -7.64
N GLY A 89 -14.57 -7.12 -8.40
CA GLY A 89 -15.96 -7.39 -8.02
C GLY A 89 -16.41 -8.80 -8.32
N THR A 90 -16.39 -9.16 -9.61
CA THR A 90 -16.77 -10.48 -10.10
C THR A 90 -15.60 -11.04 -10.90
N VAL A 91 -15.22 -12.29 -10.63
CA VAL A 91 -14.21 -12.99 -11.42
C VAL A 91 -14.95 -13.73 -12.53
N ALA A 92 -14.94 -13.18 -13.75
CA ALA A 92 -15.50 -13.85 -14.91
C ALA A 92 -14.49 -14.85 -15.49
N ALA A 93 -14.97 -16.05 -15.82
CA ALA A 93 -14.15 -17.06 -16.47
C ALA A 93 -13.67 -16.61 -17.87
N GLY A 94 -12.47 -17.04 -18.26
CA GLY A 94 -11.92 -16.80 -19.59
C GLY A 94 -11.31 -15.42 -19.84
N GLN A 95 -11.36 -14.50 -18.86
CA GLN A 95 -10.66 -13.22 -18.92
C GLN A 95 -9.56 -13.12 -17.84
N PRO A 96 -8.48 -12.35 -18.07
CA PRO A 96 -7.52 -12.06 -17.03
C PRO A 96 -8.20 -11.45 -15.80
N LEU A 97 -7.78 -11.85 -14.59
CA LEU A 97 -8.38 -11.41 -13.34
C LEU A 97 -8.42 -9.87 -13.22
N LEU A 98 -7.37 -9.20 -13.70
CA LEU A 98 -7.21 -7.75 -13.65
C LEU A 98 -7.59 -7.06 -14.96
N ALA A 99 -8.43 -7.70 -15.78
CA ALA A 99 -9.08 -7.03 -16.89
C ALA A 99 -9.93 -5.85 -16.38
N VAL A 100 -9.99 -4.76 -17.15
CA VAL A 100 -10.73 -3.55 -16.78
C VAL A 100 -12.19 -3.83 -16.42
N GLU A 101 -12.80 -4.83 -17.08
CA GLU A 101 -14.19 -5.26 -16.84
C GLU A 101 -14.41 -5.90 -15.47
N ASN A 102 -13.35 -6.44 -14.85
CA ASN A 102 -13.42 -7.09 -13.54
C ASN A 102 -13.08 -6.13 -12.39
N VAL A 103 -12.54 -4.94 -12.68
CA VAL A 103 -12.10 -3.95 -11.66
C VAL A 103 -13.20 -2.91 -11.41
N ASP A 104 -13.79 -2.95 -10.22
CA ASP A 104 -14.85 -2.02 -9.81
C ASP A 104 -14.30 -0.65 -9.40
N SER A 105 -13.17 -0.65 -8.68
CA SER A 105 -12.55 0.56 -8.14
C SER A 105 -11.09 0.29 -7.73
N TYR A 106 -10.42 1.31 -7.19
CA TYR A 106 -9.07 1.19 -6.65
C TYR A 106 -9.05 1.66 -5.20
N PHE A 107 -8.32 0.94 -4.35
CA PHE A 107 -8.12 1.27 -2.95
C PHE A 107 -6.64 1.63 -2.69
N PRO A 108 -6.34 2.84 -2.19
CA PRO A 108 -4.95 3.25 -1.94
C PRO A 108 -4.43 2.58 -0.65
N ILE A 109 -3.36 1.79 -0.77
CA ILE A 109 -2.66 1.16 0.36
C ILE A 109 -1.20 1.65 0.37
N PRO A 110 -0.66 2.08 1.54
CA PRO A 110 0.77 2.36 1.65
C PRO A 110 1.61 1.14 1.25
N ALA A 111 2.59 1.35 0.38
CA ALA A 111 3.42 0.32 -0.24
C ALA A 111 4.13 -0.58 0.80
N GLU A 112 4.44 -0.04 1.99
CA GLU A 112 5.08 -0.79 3.08
C GLU A 112 4.22 -1.96 3.62
N TYR A 113 2.90 -1.91 3.45
CA TYR A 113 2.00 -3.00 3.85
C TYR A 113 1.87 -4.08 2.77
N LEU A 114 2.35 -3.81 1.57
CA LEU A 114 2.24 -4.72 0.43
C LEU A 114 3.61 -5.36 0.12
N PRO A 115 3.62 -6.62 -0.29
CA PRO A 115 4.82 -7.17 -0.90
C PRO A 115 5.07 -6.48 -2.24
N ASN A 116 6.33 -6.50 -2.69
CA ASN A 116 6.70 -6.01 -4.03
C ASN A 116 6.27 -7.01 -5.13
N LYS A 117 4.96 -7.26 -5.22
CA LYS A 117 4.28 -8.18 -6.12
C LYS A 117 2.91 -7.61 -6.49
N GLN A 118 2.38 -8.06 -7.64
CA GLN A 118 1.04 -7.70 -8.07
C GLN A 118 0.02 -8.16 -7.03
N THR A 119 -0.86 -7.25 -6.64
CA THR A 119 -1.83 -7.43 -5.55
C THR A 119 -3.18 -6.90 -5.99
N PHE A 120 -4.26 -7.54 -5.55
CA PHE A 120 -5.63 -7.11 -5.77
C PHE A 120 -6.46 -7.33 -4.50
N MET A 121 -7.63 -6.71 -4.44
CA MET A 121 -8.61 -6.93 -3.38
C MET A 121 -9.83 -7.64 -3.94
N LEU A 122 -10.45 -8.50 -3.15
CA LEU A 122 -11.68 -9.20 -3.54
C LEU A 122 -12.68 -9.17 -2.39
N LYS A 123 -13.94 -8.86 -2.70
CA LYS A 123 -15.02 -8.82 -1.71
C LYS A 123 -15.51 -10.24 -1.40
N VAL A 124 -15.41 -10.63 -0.14
CA VAL A 124 -15.83 -11.94 0.34
C VAL A 124 -17.36 -12.02 0.38
N LYS A 125 -17.90 -13.10 -0.16
CA LYS A 125 -19.33 -13.44 -0.10
C LYS A 125 -19.52 -14.76 0.63
N GLY A 126 -20.35 -14.75 1.67
CA GLY A 126 -20.68 -15.90 2.50
C GLY A 126 -19.73 -16.14 3.68
N ASP A 127 -20.01 -17.20 4.42
CA ASP A 127 -19.47 -17.44 5.77
C ASP A 127 -18.47 -18.60 5.83
N SER A 128 -17.91 -19.02 4.70
CA SER A 128 -17.05 -20.21 4.66
C SER A 128 -15.73 -20.09 5.43
N MET A 129 -15.33 -18.87 5.81
CA MET A 129 -14.04 -18.58 6.43
C MET A 129 -14.15 -17.93 7.82
N ILE A 130 -15.31 -18.04 8.48
CA ILE A 130 -15.60 -17.35 9.74
C ILE A 130 -14.61 -17.67 10.87
N LYS A 131 -14.12 -18.90 10.97
CA LYS A 131 -13.14 -19.30 12.00
C LYS A 131 -11.74 -18.76 11.73
N ALA A 132 -11.44 -18.38 10.49
CA ALA A 132 -10.24 -17.61 10.15
C ALA A 132 -10.43 -16.09 10.35
N GLY A 133 -11.57 -15.65 10.87
CA GLY A 133 -11.88 -14.24 11.09
C GLY A 133 -12.26 -13.46 9.82
N ILE A 134 -12.39 -14.15 8.68
CA ILE A 134 -12.84 -13.59 7.41
C ILE A 134 -14.37 -13.74 7.35
N LEU A 135 -15.08 -12.62 7.35
CA LEU A 135 -16.54 -12.57 7.39
C LEU A 135 -17.11 -12.13 6.03
N ASN A 136 -18.39 -12.43 5.83
CA ASN A 136 -19.13 -11.91 4.68
C ASN A 136 -19.05 -10.37 4.61
N GLY A 137 -18.72 -9.85 3.43
CA GLY A 137 -18.58 -8.41 3.17
C GLY A 137 -17.16 -7.85 3.31
N ASP A 138 -16.23 -8.62 3.89
CA ASP A 138 -14.82 -8.25 3.98
C ASP A 138 -14.17 -8.05 2.62
N ASP A 139 -13.13 -7.23 2.59
CA ASP A 139 -12.23 -7.14 1.45
C ASP A 139 -10.91 -7.83 1.80
N VAL A 140 -10.62 -8.96 1.14
CA VAL A 140 -9.34 -9.67 1.31
C VAL A 140 -8.29 -9.07 0.38
N ILE A 141 -7.08 -8.89 0.88
CA ILE A 141 -5.91 -8.45 0.10
C ILE A 141 -5.17 -9.70 -0.37
N VAL A 142 -4.97 -9.81 -1.68
CA VAL A 142 -4.49 -11.03 -2.33
C VAL A 142 -3.26 -10.73 -3.17
N VAL A 143 -2.17 -11.44 -2.91
CA VAL A 143 -0.98 -11.43 -3.76
C VAL A 143 -1.23 -12.38 -4.92
N GLU A 144 -1.14 -11.87 -6.14
CA GLU A 144 -1.30 -12.67 -7.36
C GLU A 144 -0.15 -13.69 -7.47
N GLN A 145 -0.53 -14.96 -7.50
CA GLN A 145 0.38 -16.09 -7.67
C GLN A 145 -0.42 -17.35 -8.01
N ASN A 146 0.18 -18.23 -8.81
CA ASN A 146 -0.43 -19.49 -9.27
C ASN A 146 -0.04 -20.72 -8.43
N THR A 147 0.58 -20.51 -7.27
CA THR A 147 1.02 -21.58 -6.36
C THR A 147 0.64 -21.26 -4.93
N ALA A 148 0.49 -22.28 -4.09
CA ALA A 148 0.18 -22.16 -2.66
C ALA A 148 0.88 -23.27 -1.86
N ARG A 149 1.03 -23.04 -0.55
CA ARG A 149 1.52 -24.03 0.42
C ARG A 149 0.37 -24.49 1.30
N ASP A 150 0.53 -25.66 1.91
CA ASP A 150 -0.46 -26.19 2.84
C ASP A 150 -0.67 -25.22 4.01
N GLY A 151 -1.94 -24.95 4.31
CA GLY A 151 -2.35 -23.96 5.31
C GLY A 151 -2.43 -22.52 4.79
N ASP A 152 -2.04 -22.22 3.55
CA ASP A 152 -2.25 -20.89 2.98
C ASP A 152 -3.75 -20.65 2.73
N ILE A 153 -4.26 -19.50 3.13
CA ILE A 153 -5.58 -19.04 2.67
C ILE A 153 -5.40 -18.48 1.27
N VAL A 154 -6.17 -19.02 0.31
CA VAL A 154 -6.05 -18.69 -1.11
C VAL A 154 -7.37 -18.22 -1.68
N VAL A 155 -7.28 -17.42 -2.74
CA VAL A 155 -8.36 -17.25 -3.70
C VAL A 155 -8.11 -18.23 -4.82
N ALA A 156 -9.06 -19.12 -5.06
CA ALA A 156 -9.01 -20.11 -6.12
C ALA A 156 -10.22 -19.98 -7.03
N LEU A 157 -10.00 -20.15 -8.33
CA LEU A 157 -11.03 -20.28 -9.34
C LEU A 157 -11.27 -21.78 -9.58
N ILE A 158 -12.51 -22.20 -9.37
CA ILE A 158 -12.98 -23.56 -9.65
C ILE A 158 -14.14 -23.41 -10.62
N GLU A 159 -14.07 -24.10 -11.75
CA GLU A 159 -14.97 -23.87 -12.88
C GLU A 159 -14.98 -22.37 -13.23
N ASP A 160 -16.10 -21.69 -13.02
CA ASP A 160 -16.28 -20.27 -13.32
C ASP A 160 -16.49 -19.42 -12.06
N SER A 161 -16.20 -19.95 -10.86
CA SER A 161 -16.47 -19.28 -9.58
C SER A 161 -15.23 -19.16 -8.70
N ALA A 162 -14.96 -17.94 -8.22
CA ALA A 162 -13.88 -17.67 -7.28
C ALA A 162 -14.33 -17.97 -5.84
N THR A 163 -13.48 -18.67 -5.09
CA THR A 163 -13.71 -19.03 -3.69
C THR A 163 -12.50 -18.73 -2.83
N VAL A 164 -12.74 -18.40 -1.56
CA VAL A 164 -11.69 -18.21 -0.54
C VAL A 164 -11.70 -19.42 0.38
N LYS A 165 -10.58 -20.15 0.45
CA LYS A 165 -10.44 -21.38 1.24
C LYS A 165 -9.00 -21.56 1.73
N THR A 166 -8.80 -22.37 2.77
CA THR A 166 -7.47 -22.82 3.17
C THR A 166 -7.02 -23.95 2.25
N TYR A 167 -5.86 -23.82 1.62
CA TYR A 167 -5.31 -24.77 0.66
C TYR A 167 -4.59 -25.91 1.39
N TYR A 168 -4.85 -27.15 0.96
CA TYR A 168 -4.07 -28.32 1.33
C TYR A 168 -3.87 -29.21 0.11
N ARG A 169 -2.63 -29.62 -0.13
CA ARG A 169 -2.27 -30.63 -1.11
C ARG A 169 -2.26 -32.00 -0.44
N GLU A 170 -3.08 -32.90 -0.95
CA GLU A 170 -3.16 -34.29 -0.50
C GLU A 170 -2.65 -35.20 -1.63
N ASP A 171 -2.48 -36.49 -1.35
CA ASP A 171 -2.03 -37.46 -2.35
C ASP A 171 -3.11 -37.67 -3.44
N GLY A 172 -2.93 -37.01 -4.58
CA GLY A 172 -3.78 -37.16 -5.77
C GLY A 172 -4.92 -36.15 -5.91
N TYR A 173 -5.12 -35.24 -4.95
CA TYR A 173 -6.12 -34.18 -5.04
C TYR A 173 -5.75 -32.96 -4.20
N ILE A 174 -6.46 -31.86 -4.42
CA ILE A 174 -6.36 -30.64 -3.63
C ILE A 174 -7.62 -30.52 -2.77
N ARG A 175 -7.42 -30.29 -1.48
CA ARG A 175 -8.50 -29.99 -0.53
C ARG A 175 -8.52 -28.50 -0.25
N LEU A 176 -9.65 -27.87 -0.57
CA LEU A 176 -9.94 -26.50 -0.22
C LEU A 176 -10.85 -26.51 1.01
N GLN A 177 -10.24 -26.27 2.15
CA GLN A 177 -10.87 -26.36 3.45
C GLN A 177 -11.61 -25.05 3.78
N PRO A 178 -12.94 -25.09 4.03
CA PRO A 178 -13.61 -24.00 4.70
C PRO A 178 -13.19 -23.95 6.17
N GLU A 179 -13.06 -22.74 6.70
CA GLU A 179 -12.87 -22.48 8.13
C GLU A 179 -14.25 -22.21 8.75
N ASN A 180 -15.15 -23.20 8.61
CA ASN A 180 -16.52 -23.20 9.13
C ASN A 180 -16.99 -24.65 9.34
N ASP A 181 -17.47 -24.99 10.55
CA ASP A 181 -17.88 -26.35 10.92
C ASP A 181 -19.12 -26.86 10.19
N THR A 182 -19.92 -25.97 9.63
CA THR A 182 -21.17 -26.34 8.94
C THR A 182 -20.97 -26.63 7.46
N MET A 183 -19.73 -26.58 6.96
CA MET A 183 -19.40 -26.71 5.55
C MET A 183 -18.38 -27.81 5.32
N ASP A 184 -18.65 -28.66 4.34
CA ASP A 184 -17.73 -29.73 3.95
C ASP A 184 -16.56 -29.19 3.10
N PRO A 185 -15.37 -29.82 3.15
CA PRO A 185 -14.25 -29.49 2.29
C PRO A 185 -14.59 -29.67 0.81
N ILE A 186 -14.06 -28.78 -0.04
CA ILE A 186 -14.16 -28.92 -1.50
C ILE A 186 -12.94 -29.71 -1.97
N ILE A 187 -13.19 -30.87 -2.58
CA ILE A 187 -12.15 -31.75 -3.13
C ILE A 187 -12.05 -31.50 -4.62
N VAL A 188 -10.83 -31.19 -5.09
CA VAL A 188 -10.57 -30.84 -6.49
C VAL A 188 -9.45 -31.72 -7.02
N GLU A 189 -9.77 -32.57 -7.99
CA GLU A 189 -8.81 -33.45 -8.67
C GLU A 189 -8.19 -32.74 -9.88
N ASP A 190 -8.99 -31.99 -10.65
CA ASP A 190 -8.59 -31.28 -11.86
C ASP A 190 -9.20 -29.86 -11.92
N ASN A 191 -8.66 -29.00 -12.79
CA ASN A 191 -9.20 -27.66 -13.12
C ASN A 191 -9.21 -26.64 -11.97
N LEU A 192 -8.30 -26.75 -11.00
CA LEU A 192 -8.07 -25.70 -10.02
C LEU A 192 -7.10 -24.64 -10.54
N THR A 193 -7.51 -23.37 -10.53
CA THR A 193 -6.58 -22.25 -10.75
C THR A 193 -6.44 -21.46 -9.46
N ILE A 194 -5.22 -21.39 -8.91
CA ILE A 194 -4.92 -20.45 -7.82
C ILE A 194 -4.77 -19.05 -8.41
N LEU A 195 -5.62 -18.12 -7.97
CA LEU A 195 -5.55 -16.71 -8.36
C LEU A 195 -4.56 -15.96 -7.48
N GLY A 196 -4.45 -16.35 -6.21
CA GLY A 196 -3.46 -15.77 -5.32
C GLY A 196 -3.60 -16.19 -3.87
N LYS A 197 -2.66 -15.71 -3.06
CA LYS A 197 -2.62 -15.94 -1.62
C LYS A 197 -3.17 -14.72 -0.88
N VAL A 198 -4.08 -14.97 0.06
CA VAL A 198 -4.59 -13.93 0.97
C VAL A 198 -3.49 -13.56 1.97
N ILE A 199 -3.21 -12.25 2.07
CA ILE A 199 -2.18 -11.69 2.96
C ILE A 199 -2.75 -10.72 3.99
N GLY A 200 -4.01 -10.32 3.84
CA GLY A 200 -4.65 -9.38 4.74
C GLY A 200 -6.16 -9.35 4.55
N VAL A 201 -6.84 -8.78 5.55
CA VAL A 201 -8.29 -8.59 5.57
C VAL A 201 -8.55 -7.15 5.97
N MET A 202 -9.44 -6.48 5.26
CA MET A 202 -9.92 -5.15 5.58
C MET A 202 -11.42 -5.19 5.80
N ARG A 203 -11.85 -4.63 6.93
CA ARG A 203 -13.26 -4.49 7.30
C ARG A 203 -13.49 -3.11 7.88
N PHE A 204 -14.40 -2.35 7.27
CA PHE A 204 -14.94 -1.14 7.88
C PHE A 204 -16.11 -1.52 8.77
N LEU A 205 -16.04 -1.12 10.05
CA LEU A 205 -17.15 -1.27 10.98
C LEU A 205 -18.01 0.00 10.92
N SER A 206 -19.32 -0.17 10.77
CA SER A 206 -20.31 0.90 10.92
C SER A 206 -20.64 1.15 12.39
#